data_AF-A0A2N2F749-F1
#
_entry.id   AF-A0A2N2F749-F1
#
_cell.length_a   1.000
_cell.length_b   1.000
_cell.length_c   1.000
_cell.angle_alpha   90.00
_cell.angle_beta   90.00
_cell.angle_gamma   90.00
#
_symmetry.space_group_name_H-M   'P 1'
#
loop_
_entity.id
_entity.type
_entity.pdbx_description
1 polymer ?
#
loop_
_entity_poly.entity_id
_entity_poly.type
_entity_poly.pdbx_seq_one_letter_code
_entity_poly.pdbx_strand_id
1 'polypeptide(L)'
;MKKIVFASKNSGKTKEVKALLEGSDITFCSLYDYQDIPEIIEDGQSFFENALKKARIVSEWTGETALADDSGLEVDALGGAPGIYSARYAG
;
A
#
# COMPACT_ATOMS: atom_id res chain seq x y z
N MET A 1 9.69 -16.48 12.97
CA MET A 1 8.50 -15.99 12.24
C MET A 1 8.94 -14.92 11.26
N LYS A 2 8.43 -14.94 10.03
CA LYS A 2 8.72 -13.88 9.04
C LYS A 2 7.75 -12.74 9.29
N LYS A 3 8.26 -11.54 9.56
CA LYS A 3 7.43 -10.35 9.79
C LYS A 3 7.28 -9.59 8.47
N ILE A 4 6.06 -9.19 8.16
CA ILE A 4 5.76 -8.35 7.00
C ILE A 4 4.97 -7.13 7.47
N VAL A 5 5.43 -5.95 7.05
CA VAL A 5 4.74 -4.68 7.28
C VAL A 5 3.95 -4.33 6.03
N PHE A 6 2.64 -4.13 6.16
CA PHE A 6 1.81 -3.64 5.07
C PHE A 6 1.85 -2.11 5.01
N ALA A 7 2.46 -1.59 3.95
CA ALA A 7 2.74 -0.18 3.69
C ALA A 7 1.51 0.59 3.15
N SER A 8 0.37 0.50 3.84
CA SER A 8 -0.84 1.24 3.50
C SER A 8 -1.57 1.72 4.75
N LYS A 9 -2.18 2.91 4.65
CA LYS A 9 -3.14 3.44 5.64
C LYS A 9 -4.60 3.18 5.25
N ASN A 10 -4.87 2.41 4.19
CA ASN A 10 -6.23 2.03 3.84
C ASN A 10 -6.70 0.88 4.75
N SER A 11 -7.59 1.18 5.69
CA SER A 11 -8.08 0.21 6.67
C SER A 11 -8.86 -0.96 6.05
N GLY A 12 -9.49 -0.78 4.89
CA GLY A 12 -10.14 -1.85 4.13
C GLY A 12 -9.12 -2.85 3.60
N LYS A 13 -8.11 -2.36 2.86
CA LYS A 13 -7.02 -3.19 2.33
C LYS A 13 -6.24 -3.90 3.44
N THR A 14 -5.98 -3.21 4.55
CA THR A 14 -5.30 -3.80 5.71
C THR A 14 -6.07 -5.01 6.26
N LYS A 15 -7.41 -4.95 6.30
CA LYS A 15 -8.24 -6.09 6.72
C LYS A 15 -8.20 -7.22 5.70
N GLU A 16 -8.29 -6.90 4.42
CA GLU A 16 -8.24 -7.90 3.34
C GLU A 16 -6.91 -8.66 3.33
N VAL A 17 -5.78 -7.95 3.35
CA VAL A 17 -4.45 -8.57 3.36
C VAL A 17 -4.20 -9.36 4.63
N LYS A 18 -4.64 -8.85 5.79
CA LYS A 18 -4.55 -9.61 7.04
C LYS A 18 -5.31 -10.93 6.94
N ALA A 19 -6.54 -10.92 6.41
CA ALA A 19 -7.34 -12.12 6.20
C ALA A 19 -6.67 -13.11 5.23
N LEU A 20 -6.06 -12.62 4.13
CA LEU A 20 -5.34 -13.47 3.18
C LEU A 20 -4.13 -14.19 3.80
N LEU A 21 -3.55 -13.63 4.86
CA LEU A 21 -2.38 -14.18 5.55
C LEU A 21 -2.74 -14.99 6.79
N GLU A 22 -4.03 -15.10 7.15
CA GLU A 22 -4.48 -15.92 8.27
C GLU A 22 -4.09 -17.40 8.05
N GLY A 23 -3.56 -18.03 9.09
CA GLY A 23 -3.09 -19.43 9.04
C GLY A 23 -1.70 -19.62 8.42
N SER A 24 -1.03 -18.55 7.99
CA SER A 24 0.38 -18.61 7.55
C SER A 24 1.36 -18.39 8.72
N ASP A 25 2.64 -18.73 8.52
CA ASP A 25 3.73 -18.46 9.48
C ASP A 25 4.22 -16.99 9.46
N ILE A 26 3.42 -16.08 8.89
CA ILE A 26 3.75 -14.66 8.71
C ILE A 26 3.13 -13.85 9.84
N THR A 27 3.95 -13.08 10.53
CA THR A 27 3.48 -12.05 11.46
C THR A 27 3.15 -10.79 10.67
N PHE A 28 1.85 -10.51 10.51
CA PHE A 28 1.37 -9.32 9.84
C PHE A 28 1.43 -8.09 10.76
N CYS A 29 2.04 -7.02 10.28
CA CYS A 29 2.03 -5.70 10.89
C CYS A 29 1.46 -4.68 9.91
N SER A 30 0.74 -3.70 10.42
CA SER A 30 0.22 -2.56 9.67
C SER A 30 1.00 -1.30 10.00
N LEU A 31 0.83 -0.26 9.20
CA LEU A 31 1.37 1.07 9.54
C LEU A 31 0.81 1.62 10.86
N TYR A 32 -0.34 1.16 11.34
CA TYR A 32 -0.89 1.62 12.62
C TYR A 32 -0.11 1.08 13.84
N ASP A 33 0.75 0.08 13.65
CA ASP A 33 1.58 -0.51 14.71
C ASP A 33 2.88 0.28 14.96
N TYR A 34 3.09 1.37 14.23
CA TYR A 34 4.29 2.20 14.27
C TYR A 34 3.93 3.67 14.55
N GLN A 35 4.81 4.36 15.28
CA GLN A 35 4.72 5.81 15.50
C GLN A 35 5.66 6.54 14.53
N ASP A 36 5.33 7.78 14.17
CA ASP A 36 6.19 8.66 13.37
C ASP A 36 6.65 8.12 12.00
N ILE A 37 5.77 7.36 11.33
CA ILE A 37 6.04 6.89 9.96
C ILE A 37 6.18 8.10 9.03
N PRO A 38 7.21 8.14 8.16
CA PRO A 38 7.39 9.20 7.20
C PRO A 38 6.16 9.35 6.29
N GLU A 39 5.88 10.58 5.88
CA GLU A 39 4.87 10.83 4.85
C GLU A 39 5.28 10.14 3.55
N ILE A 40 4.35 9.36 2.96
CA ILE A 40 4.57 8.68 1.70
C ILE A 40 3.83 9.43 0.61
N ILE A 41 4.57 10.15 -0.22
CA ILE A 41 4.02 10.90 -1.34
C ILE A 41 3.92 9.98 -2.55
N GLU A 42 2.69 9.76 -3.04
CA GLU A 42 2.38 8.93 -4.21
C GLU A 42 2.34 9.78 -5.50
N ASP A 43 3.53 10.10 -6.02
CA ASP A 43 3.77 10.94 -7.21
C ASP A 43 4.25 10.12 -8.44
N GLY A 44 4.15 8.79 -8.37
CA GLY A 44 4.49 7.91 -9.47
C GLY A 44 3.51 8.05 -10.65
N GLN A 45 3.97 7.67 -11.83
CA GLN A 45 3.20 7.69 -13.08
C GLN A 45 2.46 6.37 -13.34
N SER A 46 2.60 5.39 -12.44
CA SER A 46 1.89 4.11 -12.51
C SER A 46 1.61 3.55 -11.12
N PHE A 47 0.64 2.63 -11.03
CA PHE A 47 0.36 1.89 -9.79
C PHE A 47 1.60 1.17 -9.26
N PHE A 48 2.40 0.58 -10.16
CA PHE A 48 3.63 -0.12 -9.79
C PHE A 48 4.64 0.81 -9.12
N GLU A 49 4.85 2.02 -9.66
CA GLU A 49 5.77 3.00 -9.08
C GLU A 49 5.33 3.44 -7.69
N ASN A 50 4.04 3.71 -7.49
CA ASN A 50 3.49 4.07 -6.18
C ASN A 50 3.59 2.93 -5.17
N ALA A 51 3.24 1.71 -5.56
CA ALA A 51 3.37 0.53 -4.71
C ALA A 51 4.82 0.27 -4.32
N LEU A 52 5.75 0.30 -5.28
CA LEU A 52 7.18 0.12 -5.03
C LEU A 52 7.74 1.21 -4.10
N LYS A 53 7.35 2.48 -4.32
CA LYS A 53 7.77 3.60 -3.49
C LYS A 53 7.29 3.44 -2.04
N LYS A 54 6.01 3.06 -1.85
CA LYS A 54 5.45 2.73 -0.53
C LYS A 54 6.23 1.63 0.18
N ALA A 55 6.45 0.50 -0.49
CA ALA A 55 7.19 -0.63 0.07
C ALA A 55 8.62 -0.24 0.44
N ARG A 56 9.33 0.47 -0.46
CA ARG A 56 10.73 0.86 -0.24
C ARG A 56 10.87 1.78 0.97
N ILE A 57 10.09 2.86 1.04
CA ILE A 57 10.15 3.82 2.15
C ILE A 57 9.89 3.12 3.50
N VAL A 58 8.86 2.28 3.56
CA VAL A 58 8.51 1.57 4.81
C VAL A 58 9.57 0.53 5.16
N SER A 59 10.11 -0.19 4.19
CA SER A 59 11.18 -1.17 4.43
C SER A 59 12.46 -0.49 4.93
N GLU A 60 12.88 0.59 4.30
CA GLU A 60 14.07 1.36 4.69
C GLU A 60 13.91 1.97 6.09
N TRP A 61 12.73 2.49 6.42
CA TRP A 61 12.46 3.11 7.72
C TRP A 61 12.31 2.09 8.85
N THR A 62 11.65 0.94 8.61
CA THR A 62 11.43 -0.08 9.65
C THR A 62 12.58 -1.08 9.79
N GLY A 63 13.37 -1.28 8.73
CA GLY A 63 14.31 -2.42 8.61
C GLY A 63 13.62 -3.77 8.35
N GLU A 64 12.32 -3.78 8.10
CA GLU A 64 11.51 -4.99 7.91
C GLU A 64 11.20 -5.24 6.43
N THR A 65 10.74 -6.45 6.11
CA THR A 65 10.16 -6.73 4.79
C THR A 65 8.82 -6.00 4.67
N ALA A 66 8.67 -5.16 3.63
CA ALA A 66 7.45 -4.41 3.40
C ALA A 66 6.67 -4.95 2.19
N LEU A 67 5.35 -5.05 2.35
CA LEU A 67 4.39 -5.32 1.28
C LEU A 67 3.58 -4.04 1.04
N ALA A 68 3.38 -3.67 -0.22
CA ALA A 68 2.56 -2.52 -0.58
C ALA A 68 1.62 -2.89 -1.72
N ASP A 69 0.58 -2.08 -1.87
CA ASP A 69 -0.38 -2.16 -2.96
C ASP A 69 -0.75 -0.74 -3.42
N ASP A 70 -0.98 -0.57 -4.71
CA ASP A 70 -1.61 0.62 -5.26
C ASP A 70 -2.66 0.21 -6.28
N SER A 71 -3.83 0.83 -6.21
CA SER A 71 -4.99 0.41 -6.99
C SER A 71 -5.83 1.60 -7.41
N GLY A 72 -6.52 1.45 -8.53
CA GLY A 72 -7.46 2.45 -9.02
C GLY A 72 -8.50 1.82 -9.94
N LEU A 73 -9.46 2.65 -10.34
CA LEU A 73 -10.42 2.38 -11.39
C LEU A 73 -9.86 2.94 -12.70
N GLU A 74 -9.83 2.11 -13.73
CA GLU A 74 -9.56 2.54 -15.09
C GLU A 74 -10.81 2.33 -15.93
N VAL A 75 -11.21 3.35 -16.69
CA VAL A 75 -12.39 3.30 -17.55
C VAL A 75 -11.96 3.53 -19.00
N ASP A 76 -12.16 2.53 -19.85
CA ASP A 76 -11.75 2.58 -21.27
C ASP A 76 -12.32 3.81 -22.00
N ALA A 77 -13.61 4.11 -21.77
CA ALA A 77 -14.29 5.26 -22.38
C ALA A 77 -13.73 6.63 -21.93
N LEU A 78 -12.98 6.65 -20.81
CA LEU A 78 -12.31 7.84 -20.28
C LEU A 78 -10.79 7.80 -20.50
N GLY A 79 -10.31 6.92 -21.38
CA GLY A 79 -8.87 6.76 -21.63
C GLY A 79 -8.09 6.29 -20.41
N GLY A 80 -8.71 5.45 -19.57
CA GLY A 80 -8.10 4.93 -18.34
C GLY A 80 -8.30 5.82 -17.11
N ALA A 81 -8.94 6.98 -17.22
CA ALA A 81 -9.27 7.77 -16.04
C ALA A 81 -10.33 7.06 -15.15
N PRO A 82 -10.28 7.24 -13.82
CA PRO A 82 -9.35 8.08 -13.05
C PRO A 82 -7.93 7.53 -12.84
N GLY A 83 -7.69 6.23 -13.03
CA GLY A 83 -6.37 5.61 -12.92
C GLY A 83 -5.73 5.83 -11.54
N ILE A 84 -4.46 6.23 -11.52
CA ILE A 84 -3.70 6.54 -10.28
C ILE A 84 -4.31 7.66 -9.42
N TYR A 85 -5.27 8.43 -9.96
CA TYR A 85 -5.97 9.50 -9.24
C TYR A 85 -7.30 9.04 -8.61
N SER A 86 -7.62 7.75 -8.67
CA SER A 86 -8.91 7.19 -8.22
C SER A 86 -9.37 7.66 -6.85
N ALA A 87 -8.47 7.67 -5.86
CA ALA A 87 -8.80 8.08 -4.50
C ALA A 87 -9.09 9.58 -4.34
N ARG A 88 -8.69 10.41 -5.32
CA ARG A 88 -8.74 11.88 -5.28
C ARG A 88 -9.37 12.48 -6.55
N TYR A 89 -10.17 11.70 -7.27
CA TYR A 89 -10.67 12.10 -8.57
C TYR A 89 -11.68 13.25 -8.51
N ALA A 90 -12.47 13.33 -7.43
CA ALA A 90 -13.50 14.33 -7.24
C ALA A 90 -13.15 15.42 -6.21
N GLY A 91 -11.87 15.53 -5.81
CA GLY A 91 -11.42 16.43 -4.73
C GLY A 91 -11.45 15.79 -3.36
#